data_AF-A0A928FQB1-F1
#
_entry.id   AF-A0A928FQB1-F1
#
_cell.length_a   1.000
_cell.length_b   1.000
_cell.length_c   1.000
_cell.angle_alpha   90.00
_cell.angle_beta   90.00
_cell.angle_gamma   90.00
#
_symmetry.space_group_name_H-M   'P 1'
#
loop_
_entity.id
_entity.type
_entity.pdbx_description
1 polymer ?
#
loop_
_entity_poly.entity_id
_entity_poly.type
_entity_poly.pdbx_seq_one_letter_code
_entity_poly.pdbx_strand_id
1 'polypeptide(L)'
;MNHAKLLDCTLRDGAYLIDKKFGDTTIHGIINGLVDANIDIVEIGFLQDDGFGEGKTVFKNSVDAERFVPQNAKDTSFSVLADYSRYSIENLDEYTGKSFDAVRACFFKFERFDVIEFCKEIKRKGYKLYVQPVDILGYTDKEIIDLIEQVNLIEPYCFSIVDTFGSMYVEDLRRVYSLIDHNLISTSRIGFHSHNNMQMSSALSQEFLRMSFGGRQVVVDATVSGMGRGAGNTPTELVAEYMVTKLGYNYNIDALLDIIDEYMDNIRSKCEWGYNTHYFIAGSYSAHVNNIYYLGKKNSIRYKDIRYILNKIGAISRKRYHYDLLEKTYMDYLASNIDDSANIEDLKNNFKNRNVLIVAPGKTVSEHGKEIEAYINNNDAIVITINFKSESVKEDYIYFSNIKRYNYWMNDEGVKNSSKIVTSNISSESSEKQIVVSFASLIKCGWEHMDNSTILLLRLLDKLDVKSIAIAGFDGYEIFKNNYANAELELSNVKEADTAMTLNTEIKSMLSDYIETRKSNCDIIFITPSRYKEALKK
;
A
#
# COMPACT_ATOMS: atom_id res chain seq x y z
N MET A 1 21.83 -16.96 -32.72
CA MET A 1 22.21 -16.47 -31.37
C MET A 1 20.96 -15.89 -30.73
N ASN A 2 20.72 -16.21 -29.46
CA ASN A 2 19.61 -15.64 -28.69
C ASN A 2 19.81 -14.12 -28.56
N HIS A 3 18.80 -13.30 -28.91
CA HIS A 3 18.90 -11.84 -28.89
C HIS A 3 18.58 -11.25 -27.50
N ALA A 4 17.75 -11.94 -26.73
CA ALA A 4 17.35 -11.56 -25.39
C ALA A 4 17.93 -12.50 -24.32
N LYS A 5 18.11 -11.96 -23.11
CA LYS A 5 18.39 -12.69 -21.87
C LYS A 5 17.28 -12.47 -20.84
N LEU A 6 17.01 -13.48 -20.02
CA LEU A 6 16.08 -13.41 -18.90
C LEU A 6 16.85 -13.22 -17.59
N LEU A 7 16.48 -12.18 -16.84
CA LEU A 7 17.04 -11.87 -15.53
C LEU A 7 15.97 -12.11 -14.47
N ASP A 8 16.21 -13.03 -13.54
CA ASP A 8 15.36 -13.21 -12.37
C ASP A 8 15.85 -12.34 -11.21
N CYS A 9 14.96 -11.54 -10.63
CA CYS A 9 15.25 -10.65 -9.52
C CYS A 9 14.41 -10.92 -8.26
N THR A 10 13.97 -12.17 -8.06
CA THR A 10 13.12 -12.58 -6.92
C THR A 10 13.78 -12.24 -5.59
N LEU A 11 15.10 -12.50 -5.47
CA LEU A 11 15.88 -12.28 -4.26
C LEU A 11 16.22 -10.79 -4.01
N ARG A 12 15.94 -9.90 -4.96
CA ARG A 12 16.13 -8.45 -4.83
C ARG A 12 14.80 -7.72 -4.73
N ASP A 13 13.93 -7.80 -5.73
CA ASP A 13 12.65 -7.06 -5.71
C ASP A 13 11.65 -7.69 -4.73
N GLY A 14 11.57 -9.02 -4.70
CA GLY A 14 10.75 -9.76 -3.72
C GLY A 14 11.18 -9.49 -2.27
N ALA A 15 12.46 -9.18 -2.06
CA ALA A 15 13.03 -8.88 -0.74
C ALA A 15 12.30 -7.73 -0.01
N TYR A 16 11.69 -6.78 -0.74
CA TYR A 16 10.92 -5.69 -0.13
C TYR A 16 9.72 -6.17 0.70
N LEU A 17 9.18 -7.36 0.43
CA LEU A 17 7.99 -7.89 1.10
C LEU A 17 8.28 -8.55 2.45
N ILE A 18 9.54 -8.92 2.70
CA ILE A 18 9.96 -9.75 3.84
C ILE A 18 11.20 -9.20 4.55
N ASP A 19 11.35 -7.86 4.58
CA ASP A 19 12.49 -7.16 5.19
C ASP A 19 13.85 -7.69 4.74
N LYS A 20 13.91 -8.13 3.49
CA LYS A 20 15.06 -8.74 2.82
C LYS A 20 15.57 -10.02 3.48
N LYS A 21 14.77 -10.69 4.33
CA LYS A 21 15.17 -11.87 5.10
C LYS A 21 14.46 -13.14 4.60
N PHE A 22 15.06 -13.80 3.62
CA PHE A 22 14.58 -15.09 3.06
C PHE A 22 15.01 -16.30 3.91
N GLY A 23 16.16 -16.21 4.58
CA GLY A 23 16.85 -17.36 5.21
C GLY A 23 17.83 -18.04 4.24
N ASP A 24 19.01 -18.43 4.72
CA ASP A 24 20.12 -18.92 3.88
C ASP A 24 19.73 -20.13 3.03
N THR A 25 19.00 -21.09 3.62
CA THR A 25 18.52 -22.29 2.91
C THR A 25 17.61 -21.91 1.74
N THR A 26 16.67 -20.98 1.95
CA THR A 26 15.77 -20.48 0.91
C THR A 26 16.54 -19.77 -0.20
N ILE A 27 17.53 -18.94 0.16
CA ILE A 27 18.36 -18.20 -0.81
C ILE A 27 19.13 -19.20 -1.69
N HIS A 28 19.80 -20.19 -1.11
CA HIS A 28 20.51 -21.22 -1.86
C HIS A 28 19.58 -22.04 -2.75
N GLY A 29 18.42 -22.45 -2.23
CA GLY A 29 17.42 -23.22 -2.98
C GLY A 29 16.93 -22.48 -4.21
N ILE A 30 16.53 -21.21 -4.05
CA ILE A 30 16.08 -20.36 -5.17
C ILE A 30 17.21 -20.15 -6.19
N ILE A 31 18.44 -19.82 -5.75
CA ILE A 31 19.57 -19.61 -6.67
C ILE A 31 19.87 -20.87 -7.49
N ASN A 32 19.99 -22.03 -6.84
CA ASN A 32 20.29 -23.28 -7.52
C ASN A 32 19.17 -23.67 -8.49
N GLY A 33 17.91 -23.53 -8.07
CA GLY A 33 16.77 -23.78 -8.94
C GLY A 33 16.78 -22.88 -10.18
N LEU A 34 17.11 -21.59 -10.05
CA LEU A 34 17.20 -20.67 -11.18
C LEU A 34 18.37 -21.03 -12.13
N VAL A 35 19.50 -21.51 -11.60
CA VAL A 35 20.60 -22.06 -12.40
C VAL A 35 20.18 -23.35 -13.12
N ASP A 36 19.37 -24.20 -12.48
CA ASP A 36 18.81 -25.42 -13.07
C ASP A 36 17.71 -25.15 -14.12
N ALA A 37 17.02 -24.03 -13.97
CA ALA A 37 16.10 -23.47 -14.95
C ALA A 37 16.80 -22.84 -16.19
N ASN A 38 18.14 -22.80 -16.20
CA ASN A 38 18.96 -22.12 -17.21
C ASN A 38 18.66 -20.60 -17.34
N ILE A 39 18.28 -19.95 -16.25
CA ILE A 39 18.10 -18.48 -16.25
C ILE A 39 19.44 -17.79 -16.52
N ASP A 40 19.46 -16.80 -17.43
CA ASP A 40 20.72 -16.19 -17.87
C ASP A 40 21.38 -15.34 -16.78
N ILE A 41 20.58 -14.65 -15.98
CA ILE A 41 21.05 -13.72 -14.95
C ILE A 41 20.20 -13.87 -13.68
N VAL A 42 20.85 -14.06 -12.53
CA VAL A 42 20.17 -14.08 -11.23
C VAL A 42 20.63 -12.88 -10.40
N GLU A 43 19.70 -12.00 -10.04
CA GLU A 43 19.95 -10.88 -9.15
C GLU A 43 19.77 -11.31 -7.68
N ILE A 44 20.89 -11.47 -6.99
CA ILE A 44 20.95 -12.13 -5.67
C ILE A 44 20.66 -11.21 -4.49
N GLY A 45 20.50 -9.90 -4.72
CA GLY A 45 20.17 -8.94 -3.66
C GLY A 45 20.70 -7.53 -3.89
N PHE A 46 20.95 -6.82 -2.79
CA PHE A 46 21.37 -5.42 -2.78
C PHE A 46 22.78 -5.25 -2.23
N LEU A 47 23.49 -4.24 -2.74
CA LEU A 47 24.60 -3.60 -2.06
C LEU A 47 24.08 -2.44 -1.20
N GLN A 48 24.35 -2.47 0.11
CA GLN A 48 23.98 -1.42 1.08
C GLN A 48 25.06 -1.29 2.16
N ASP A 49 25.19 -0.08 2.72
CA ASP A 49 26.17 0.20 3.77
C ASP A 49 25.81 -0.45 5.11
N ASP A 50 24.54 -0.81 5.31
CA ASP A 50 24.02 -1.47 6.51
C ASP A 50 22.98 -2.55 6.17
N GLY A 51 22.48 -3.23 7.21
CA GLY A 51 21.35 -4.16 7.08
C GLY A 51 21.69 -5.55 6.55
N PHE A 52 22.95 -5.83 6.18
CA PHE A 52 23.46 -7.16 5.84
C PHE A 52 23.47 -8.13 7.03
N GLY A 53 23.60 -9.44 6.76
CA GLY A 53 23.68 -10.49 7.78
C GLY A 53 23.06 -11.82 7.34
N GLU A 54 22.96 -12.75 8.30
CA GLU A 54 22.40 -14.09 8.10
C GLU A 54 20.95 -14.04 7.61
N GLY A 55 20.66 -14.86 6.60
CA GLY A 55 19.35 -14.98 5.99
C GLY A 55 18.95 -13.82 5.10
N LYS A 56 19.83 -12.83 4.87
CA LYS A 56 19.50 -11.62 4.12
C LYS A 56 20.19 -11.54 2.76
N THR A 57 19.44 -11.00 1.80
CA THR A 57 19.91 -10.66 0.45
C THR A 57 20.42 -9.22 0.39
N VAL A 58 21.20 -8.84 1.41
CA VAL A 58 21.88 -7.55 1.50
C VAL A 58 23.34 -7.83 1.79
N PHE A 59 24.20 -7.20 1.00
CA PHE A 59 25.63 -7.43 1.02
C PHE A 59 26.37 -6.12 1.17
N LYS A 60 27.46 -6.16 1.94
CA LYS A 60 28.38 -5.03 2.01
C LYS A 60 29.23 -4.91 0.75
N ASN A 61 29.67 -6.03 0.18
CA ASN A 61 30.60 -6.11 -0.96
C ASN A 61 30.61 -7.50 -1.60
N SER A 62 31.51 -7.76 -2.56
CA SER A 62 31.56 -9.04 -3.28
C SER A 62 31.95 -10.23 -2.40
N VAL A 63 32.87 -10.04 -1.45
CA VAL A 63 33.27 -11.06 -0.47
C VAL A 63 32.08 -11.50 0.38
N ASP A 64 31.25 -10.55 0.83
CA ASP A 64 30.06 -10.84 1.62
C ASP A 64 29.01 -11.64 0.81
N ALA A 65 28.83 -11.29 -0.48
CA ALA A 65 27.91 -11.97 -1.38
C ALA A 65 28.37 -13.37 -1.84
N GLU A 66 29.69 -13.66 -1.80
CA GLU A 66 30.28 -14.93 -2.25
C GLU A 66 29.63 -16.15 -1.60
N ARG A 67 29.14 -16.02 -0.35
CA ARG A 67 28.48 -17.11 0.37
C ARG A 67 27.26 -17.72 -0.34
N PHE A 68 26.59 -16.98 -1.22
CA PHE A 68 25.39 -17.44 -1.93
C PHE A 68 25.63 -17.75 -3.40
N VAL A 69 26.81 -17.42 -3.94
CA VAL A 69 27.14 -17.67 -5.34
C VAL A 69 27.65 -19.11 -5.49
N PRO A 70 26.97 -19.97 -6.27
CA PRO A 70 27.37 -21.37 -6.44
C PRO A 70 28.64 -21.48 -7.29
N GLN A 71 29.49 -22.47 -6.97
CA GLN A 71 30.69 -22.77 -7.76
C GLN A 71 30.37 -23.27 -9.17
N ASN A 72 29.24 -23.96 -9.34
CA ASN A 72 28.76 -24.41 -10.65
C ASN A 72 27.57 -23.56 -11.09
N ALA A 73 27.86 -22.49 -11.82
CA ALA A 73 26.88 -21.55 -12.33
C ALA A 73 26.38 -21.87 -13.75
N LYS A 74 26.86 -22.95 -14.39
CA LYS A 74 26.66 -23.20 -15.83
C LYS A 74 26.98 -21.92 -16.65
N ASP A 75 26.03 -21.43 -17.44
CA ASP A 75 26.12 -20.17 -18.20
C ASP A 75 25.41 -18.99 -17.50
N THR A 76 24.86 -19.20 -16.29
CA THR A 76 24.18 -18.17 -15.49
C THR A 76 25.20 -17.18 -14.93
N SER A 77 24.87 -15.89 -15.03
CA SER A 77 25.63 -14.81 -14.39
C SER A 77 24.89 -14.24 -13.20
N PHE A 78 25.61 -13.62 -12.27
CA PHE A 78 25.01 -13.06 -11.05
C PHE A 78 25.11 -11.54 -11.02
N SER A 79 24.06 -10.89 -10.51
CA SER A 79 24.05 -9.43 -10.35
C SER A 79 23.57 -9.00 -8.98
N VAL A 80 23.92 -7.77 -8.60
CA VAL A 80 23.40 -7.09 -7.41
C VAL A 80 22.95 -5.68 -7.76
N LEU A 81 21.96 -5.16 -7.03
CA LEU A 81 21.51 -3.77 -7.17
C LEU A 81 22.23 -2.87 -6.16
N ALA A 82 22.84 -1.79 -6.65
CA ALA A 82 23.39 -0.73 -5.83
C ALA A 82 22.52 0.53 -5.99
N ASP A 83 21.80 0.90 -4.94
CA ASP A 83 21.04 2.15 -4.87
C ASP A 83 22.03 3.28 -4.52
N TYR A 84 22.19 4.23 -5.44
CA TYR A 84 23.13 5.34 -5.30
C TYR A 84 22.95 6.11 -3.98
N SER A 85 21.71 6.26 -3.49
CA SER A 85 21.46 6.99 -2.23
C SER A 85 21.78 6.17 -0.97
N ARG A 86 22.09 4.87 -1.08
CA ARG A 86 22.19 3.93 0.06
C ARG A 86 23.47 3.10 0.10
N TYR A 87 24.36 3.29 -0.87
CA TYR A 87 25.58 2.51 -0.98
C TYR A 87 26.77 3.40 -1.30
N SER A 88 27.78 3.32 -0.46
CA SER A 88 29.06 3.99 -0.63
C SER A 88 29.95 3.17 -1.57
N ILE A 89 30.38 3.76 -2.69
CA ILE A 89 31.14 3.04 -3.73
C ILE A 89 32.49 2.50 -3.24
N GLU A 90 33.04 3.09 -2.18
CA GLU A 90 34.27 2.68 -1.51
C GLU A 90 34.15 1.29 -0.88
N ASN A 91 32.92 0.86 -0.55
CA ASN A 91 32.67 -0.49 -0.06
C ASN A 91 32.81 -1.55 -1.16
N LEU A 92 32.68 -1.18 -2.45
CA LEU A 92 32.81 -2.13 -3.56
C LEU A 92 34.29 -2.49 -3.77
N ASP A 93 34.59 -3.76 -3.66
CA ASP A 93 35.89 -4.37 -3.91
C ASP A 93 36.12 -4.62 -5.41
N GLU A 94 37.38 -4.83 -5.82
CA GLU A 94 37.74 -5.14 -7.21
C GLU A 94 37.17 -6.49 -7.64
N TYR A 95 36.71 -6.60 -8.89
CA TYR A 95 36.11 -7.82 -9.41
C TYR A 95 37.12 -8.97 -9.46
N THR A 96 36.80 -10.07 -8.78
CA THR A 96 37.65 -11.27 -8.69
C THR A 96 37.13 -12.46 -9.50
N GLY A 97 35.90 -12.38 -10.03
CA GLY A 97 35.23 -13.50 -10.70
C GLY A 97 34.72 -14.62 -9.79
N LYS A 98 34.72 -14.41 -8.46
CA LYS A 98 34.25 -15.40 -7.48
C LYS A 98 32.81 -15.20 -6.99
N SER A 99 32.26 -14.01 -7.17
CA SER A 99 30.97 -13.58 -6.63
C SER A 99 30.07 -13.12 -7.77
N PHE A 100 29.43 -11.95 -7.67
CA PHE A 100 28.62 -11.39 -8.76
C PHE A 100 29.44 -10.80 -9.92
N ASP A 101 28.92 -10.94 -11.14
CA ASP A 101 29.52 -10.43 -12.38
C ASP A 101 29.16 -8.97 -12.66
N ALA A 102 28.00 -8.54 -12.16
CA ALA A 102 27.37 -7.29 -12.56
C ALA A 102 26.83 -6.48 -11.38
N VAL A 103 26.99 -5.17 -11.47
CA VAL A 103 26.38 -4.22 -10.53
C VAL A 103 25.39 -3.35 -11.29
N ARG A 104 24.19 -3.24 -10.74
CA ARG A 104 23.09 -2.48 -11.31
C ARG A 104 22.91 -1.20 -10.52
N ALA A 105 23.41 -0.10 -11.07
CA ALA A 105 23.36 1.22 -10.47
C ALA A 105 21.97 1.83 -10.65
N CYS A 106 21.23 1.89 -9.54
CA CYS A 106 19.87 2.43 -9.46
C CYS A 106 19.89 3.82 -8.84
N PHE A 107 19.16 4.77 -9.42
CA PHE A 107 19.16 6.16 -8.96
C PHE A 107 17.88 6.91 -9.37
N PHE A 108 17.56 7.95 -8.63
CA PHE A 108 16.46 8.87 -8.93
C PHE A 108 16.85 9.90 -9.98
N LYS A 109 15.84 10.43 -10.67
CA LYS A 109 16.00 11.49 -11.69
C LYS A 109 16.88 12.67 -11.29
N PHE A 110 16.79 13.13 -10.05
CA PHE A 110 17.58 14.28 -9.59
C PHE A 110 19.07 13.96 -9.41
N GLU A 111 19.43 12.67 -9.27
CA GLU A 111 20.80 12.16 -9.04
C GLU A 111 21.51 11.81 -10.36
N ARG A 112 20.82 11.94 -11.51
CA ARG A 112 21.28 11.44 -12.82
C ARG A 112 22.62 12.00 -13.29
N PHE A 113 23.05 13.13 -12.75
CA PHE A 113 24.35 13.74 -13.06
C PHE A 113 25.44 13.25 -12.11
N ASP A 114 25.11 13.07 -10.82
CA ASP A 114 26.07 12.68 -9.79
C ASP A 114 26.42 11.18 -9.88
N VAL A 115 25.46 10.35 -10.30
CA VAL A 115 25.63 8.90 -10.43
C VAL A 115 26.65 8.49 -11.52
N ILE A 116 27.06 9.41 -12.40
CA ILE A 116 27.98 9.11 -13.51
C ILE A 116 29.35 8.67 -13.00
N GLU A 117 29.90 9.33 -11.97
CA GLU A 117 31.19 8.93 -11.38
C GLU A 117 31.08 7.59 -10.65
N PHE A 118 29.96 7.36 -9.96
CA PHE A 118 29.64 6.07 -9.34
C PHE A 118 29.64 4.93 -10.37
N CYS A 119 29.01 5.16 -11.53
CA CYS A 119 29.00 4.21 -12.65
C CYS A 119 30.39 3.94 -13.22
N LYS A 120 31.21 4.99 -13.41
CA LYS A 120 32.60 4.85 -13.88
C LYS A 120 33.42 4.00 -12.93
N GLU A 121 33.26 4.19 -11.63
CA GLU A 121 34.02 3.44 -10.63
C GLU A 121 33.62 1.96 -10.59
N ILE A 122 32.33 1.62 -10.72
CA ILE A 122 31.88 0.23 -10.90
C ILE A 122 32.59 -0.43 -12.09
N LYS A 123 32.62 0.27 -13.24
CA LYS A 123 33.27 -0.24 -14.45
C LYS A 123 34.78 -0.34 -14.29
N ARG A 124 35.42 0.63 -13.63
CA ARG A 124 36.86 0.64 -13.31
C ARG A 124 37.25 -0.58 -12.47
N LYS A 125 36.39 -0.94 -11.51
CA LYS A 125 36.57 -2.14 -10.66
C LYS A 125 36.35 -3.47 -11.40
N GLY A 126 35.97 -3.43 -12.68
CA GLY A 126 35.90 -4.61 -13.56
C GLY A 126 34.54 -5.29 -13.67
N TYR A 127 33.49 -4.75 -13.03
CA TYR A 127 32.14 -5.33 -13.12
C TYR A 127 31.41 -4.93 -14.41
N LYS A 128 30.48 -5.78 -14.86
CA LYS A 128 29.48 -5.40 -15.87
C LYS A 128 28.53 -4.37 -15.25
N LEU A 129 28.52 -3.16 -15.79
CA LEU A 129 27.66 -2.08 -15.32
C LEU A 129 26.28 -2.13 -15.98
N TYR A 130 25.22 -2.15 -15.17
CA TYR A 130 23.87 -1.81 -15.61
C TYR A 130 23.51 -0.43 -15.07
N VAL A 131 22.90 0.41 -15.90
CA VAL A 131 22.41 1.75 -15.52
C VAL A 131 20.88 1.70 -15.45
N GLN A 132 20.30 2.06 -14.30
CA GLN A 132 18.87 1.91 -14.00
C GLN A 132 18.26 3.20 -13.45
N PRO A 133 17.89 4.16 -14.30
CA PRO A 133 17.09 5.30 -13.87
C PRO A 133 15.68 4.83 -13.48
N VAL A 134 15.29 5.04 -12.22
CA VAL A 134 13.92 4.72 -11.78
C VAL A 134 12.92 5.74 -12.35
N ASP A 135 11.67 5.30 -12.52
CA ASP A 135 10.58 6.13 -13.05
C ASP A 135 10.93 6.78 -14.39
N ILE A 136 11.24 5.95 -15.40
CA ILE A 136 11.65 6.43 -16.73
C ILE A 136 10.58 7.35 -17.37
N LEU A 137 9.29 7.11 -17.09
CA LEU A 137 8.18 7.97 -17.53
C LEU A 137 8.14 9.33 -16.83
N GLY A 138 8.91 9.52 -15.77
CA GLY A 138 9.13 10.81 -15.12
C GLY A 138 10.11 11.73 -15.85
N TYR A 139 10.82 11.23 -16.86
CA TYR A 139 11.75 12.00 -17.68
C TYR A 139 11.05 12.52 -18.93
N THR A 140 11.37 13.75 -19.33
CA THR A 140 11.07 14.24 -20.68
C THR A 140 12.00 13.57 -21.68
N ASP A 141 11.61 13.54 -22.95
CA ASP A 141 12.43 12.95 -24.02
C ASP A 141 13.83 13.56 -24.08
N LYS A 142 13.93 14.89 -23.89
CA LYS A 142 15.21 15.58 -23.80
C LYS A 142 16.06 15.08 -22.62
N GLU A 143 15.47 14.93 -21.44
CA GLU A 143 16.23 14.45 -20.27
C GLU A 143 16.67 13.00 -20.41
N ILE A 144 15.91 12.16 -21.14
CA ILE A 144 16.33 10.80 -21.50
C ILE A 144 17.56 10.86 -22.41
N ILE A 145 17.51 11.69 -23.47
CA ILE A 145 18.62 11.86 -24.42
C ILE A 145 19.87 12.41 -23.71
N ASP A 146 19.73 13.48 -22.92
CA ASP A 146 20.83 14.09 -22.16
C ASP A 146 21.50 13.05 -21.23
N LEU A 147 20.72 12.16 -20.61
CA LEU A 147 21.25 11.07 -19.77
C LEU A 147 21.98 10.03 -20.63
N ILE A 148 21.40 9.62 -21.76
CA ILE A 148 22.03 8.65 -22.66
C ILE A 148 23.37 9.17 -23.20
N GLU A 149 23.46 10.45 -23.54
CA GLU A 149 24.72 11.06 -24.01
C GLU A 149 25.85 10.90 -22.97
N GLN A 150 25.56 11.11 -21.69
CA GLN A 150 26.52 10.91 -20.60
C GLN A 150 26.85 9.43 -20.39
N VAL A 151 25.83 8.57 -20.43
CA VAL A 151 25.99 7.12 -20.25
C VAL A 151 26.79 6.49 -21.39
N ASN A 152 26.66 7.00 -22.62
CA ASN A 152 27.42 6.54 -23.79
C ASN A 152 28.93 6.74 -23.59
N LEU A 153 29.37 7.75 -22.83
CA LEU A 153 30.79 7.95 -22.49
C LEU A 153 31.32 6.86 -21.55
N ILE A 154 30.43 6.20 -20.80
CA ILE A 154 30.78 5.10 -19.90
C ILE A 154 30.71 3.76 -20.64
N GLU A 155 29.91 3.63 -21.69
CA GLU A 155 29.59 2.38 -22.40
C GLU A 155 29.22 1.23 -21.45
N PRO A 156 28.04 1.29 -20.79
CA PRO A 156 27.61 0.23 -19.87
C PRO A 156 27.33 -1.09 -20.59
N TYR A 157 27.22 -2.18 -19.83
CA TYR A 157 26.74 -3.44 -20.37
C TYR A 157 25.26 -3.35 -20.81
N CYS A 158 24.46 -2.61 -20.04
CA CYS A 158 23.03 -2.46 -20.26
C CYS A 158 22.48 -1.14 -19.68
N PHE A 159 21.56 -0.49 -20.38
CA PHE A 159 20.75 0.63 -19.88
C PHE A 159 19.28 0.18 -19.78
N SER A 160 18.66 0.33 -18.61
CA SER A 160 17.32 -0.25 -18.35
C SER A 160 16.19 0.77 -18.44
N ILE A 161 15.09 0.36 -19.06
CA ILE A 161 13.77 0.98 -18.96
C ILE A 161 13.12 0.44 -17.69
N VAL A 162 12.78 1.31 -16.74
CA VAL A 162 12.20 0.91 -15.44
C VAL A 162 10.82 1.54 -15.24
N ASP A 163 9.76 0.73 -15.32
CA ASP A 163 8.38 1.11 -14.99
C ASP A 163 8.11 0.94 -13.49
N THR A 164 8.70 1.84 -12.69
CA THR A 164 8.67 1.82 -11.21
C THR A 164 7.27 1.83 -10.62
N PHE A 165 6.29 2.41 -11.31
CA PHE A 165 4.92 2.53 -10.79
C PHE A 165 3.94 1.55 -11.43
N GLY A 166 4.41 0.66 -12.34
CA GLY A 166 3.55 -0.28 -13.05
C GLY A 166 2.44 0.44 -13.81
N SER A 167 2.77 1.59 -14.40
CA SER A 167 1.82 2.52 -15.02
C SER A 167 2.01 2.66 -16.53
N MET A 168 2.95 1.92 -17.09
CA MET A 168 3.27 1.94 -18.52
C MET A 168 2.21 1.20 -19.35
N TYR A 169 1.81 1.80 -20.46
CA TYR A 169 1.09 1.10 -21.54
C TYR A 169 2.04 0.73 -22.69
N VAL A 170 1.55 -0.05 -23.65
CA VAL A 170 2.36 -0.52 -24.80
C VAL A 170 2.89 0.66 -25.62
N GLU A 171 2.10 1.72 -25.78
CA GLU A 171 2.47 2.94 -26.51
C GLU A 171 3.64 3.66 -25.83
N ASP A 172 3.62 3.72 -24.49
CA ASP A 172 4.70 4.30 -23.69
C ASP A 172 6.00 3.49 -23.83
N LEU A 173 5.90 2.16 -23.74
CA LEU A 173 7.03 1.26 -23.93
C LEU A 173 7.67 1.46 -25.31
N ARG A 174 6.86 1.46 -26.38
CA ARG A 174 7.35 1.65 -27.76
C ARG A 174 8.07 2.99 -27.91
N ARG A 175 7.47 4.07 -27.39
CA ARG A 175 8.07 5.42 -27.45
C ARG A 175 9.43 5.46 -26.74
N VAL A 176 9.48 4.98 -25.49
CA VAL A 176 10.71 5.00 -24.67
C VAL A 176 11.78 4.08 -25.26
N TYR A 177 11.40 2.88 -25.70
CA TYR A 177 12.31 1.96 -26.36
C TYR A 177 12.91 2.57 -27.63
N SER A 178 12.09 3.13 -28.52
CA SER A 178 12.58 3.77 -29.74
C SER A 178 13.55 4.91 -29.43
N LEU A 179 13.24 5.77 -28.45
CA LEU A 179 14.16 6.85 -28.05
C LEU A 179 15.51 6.30 -27.57
N ILE A 180 15.51 5.27 -26.73
CA ILE A 180 16.75 4.69 -26.20
C ILE A 180 17.52 3.97 -27.31
N ASP A 181 16.86 3.14 -28.11
CA ASP A 181 17.50 2.33 -29.14
C ASP A 181 18.22 3.16 -30.21
N HIS A 182 17.67 4.31 -30.59
CA HIS A 182 18.29 5.21 -31.58
C HIS A 182 19.49 6.00 -31.03
N ASN A 183 19.54 6.27 -29.72
CA ASN A 183 20.53 7.17 -29.13
C ASN A 183 21.60 6.46 -28.29
N LEU A 184 21.30 5.26 -27.77
CA LEU A 184 22.23 4.48 -26.95
C LEU A 184 23.31 3.84 -27.83
N ILE A 185 24.56 3.87 -27.37
CA ILE A 185 25.69 3.25 -28.09
C ILE A 185 25.41 1.77 -28.40
N SER A 186 25.73 1.32 -29.60
CA SER A 186 25.35 -0.01 -30.12
C SER A 186 25.95 -1.19 -29.35
N THR A 187 27.04 -0.97 -28.61
CA THR A 187 27.68 -1.98 -27.73
C THR A 187 26.85 -2.27 -26.47
N SER A 188 25.96 -1.35 -26.07
CA SER A 188 25.11 -1.50 -24.89
C SER A 188 23.82 -2.24 -25.20
N ARG A 189 23.35 -3.05 -24.25
CA ARG A 189 22.00 -3.65 -24.28
C ARG A 189 20.95 -2.69 -23.75
N ILE A 190 19.68 -2.99 -24.06
CA ILE A 190 18.54 -2.35 -23.38
C ILE A 190 17.91 -3.37 -22.42
N GLY A 191 17.69 -2.95 -21.19
CA GLY A 191 17.00 -3.72 -20.16
C GLY A 191 15.54 -3.28 -20.05
N PHE A 192 14.64 -4.16 -19.62
CA PHE A 192 13.27 -3.82 -19.28
C PHE A 192 12.85 -4.42 -17.95
N HIS A 193 12.45 -3.57 -17.02
CA HIS A 193 11.93 -3.92 -15.71
C HIS A 193 10.57 -3.27 -15.53
N SER A 194 9.51 -4.07 -15.30
CA SER A 194 8.16 -3.56 -15.12
C SER A 194 7.45 -4.17 -13.92
N HIS A 195 6.66 -3.32 -13.25
CA HIS A 195 5.77 -3.73 -12.18
C HIS A 195 4.36 -4.03 -12.69
N ASN A 196 3.63 -4.86 -11.95
CA ASN A 196 2.36 -5.46 -12.40
C ASN A 196 1.11 -4.75 -11.88
N ASN A 197 1.20 -3.48 -11.46
CA ASN A 197 0.10 -2.74 -10.82
C ASN A 197 -1.17 -2.65 -11.69
N MET A 198 -1.02 -2.64 -13.02
CA MET A 198 -2.12 -2.68 -14.00
C MET A 198 -2.29 -4.06 -14.68
N GLN A 199 -1.65 -5.13 -14.19
CA GLN A 199 -1.61 -6.46 -14.81
C GLN A 199 -1.03 -6.51 -16.24
N MET A 200 -0.22 -5.51 -16.61
CA MET A 200 0.34 -5.37 -17.96
C MET A 200 1.77 -5.92 -18.10
N SER A 201 2.43 -6.24 -17.00
CA SER A 201 3.88 -6.46 -16.97
C SER A 201 4.35 -7.60 -17.90
N SER A 202 3.68 -8.76 -17.85
CA SER A 202 3.98 -9.87 -18.77
C SER A 202 3.75 -9.51 -20.24
N ALA A 203 2.65 -8.82 -20.57
CA ALA A 203 2.33 -8.41 -21.93
C ALA A 203 3.35 -7.40 -22.48
N LEU A 204 3.79 -6.46 -21.64
CA LEU A 204 4.84 -5.49 -21.97
C LEU A 204 6.19 -6.17 -22.20
N SER A 205 6.56 -7.14 -21.34
CA SER A 205 7.79 -7.91 -21.49
C SER A 205 7.82 -8.71 -22.80
N GLN A 206 6.69 -9.33 -23.18
CA GLN A 206 6.58 -10.00 -24.49
C GLN A 206 6.66 -9.01 -25.66
N GLU A 207 6.05 -7.82 -25.56
CA GLU A 207 6.13 -6.79 -26.59
C GLU A 207 7.55 -6.23 -26.74
N PHE A 208 8.26 -6.02 -25.63
CA PHE A 208 9.66 -5.61 -25.61
C PHE A 208 10.56 -6.65 -26.30
N LEU A 209 10.33 -7.95 -26.05
CA LEU A 209 11.04 -9.03 -26.74
C LEU A 209 10.75 -9.07 -28.25
N ARG A 210 9.52 -8.76 -28.67
CA ARG A 210 9.13 -8.72 -30.10
C ARG A 210 9.77 -7.53 -30.82
N MET A 211 9.69 -6.33 -30.24
CA MET A 211 10.18 -5.12 -30.90
C MET A 211 11.71 -5.08 -31.03
N SER A 212 12.43 -5.79 -30.15
CA SER A 212 13.90 -5.90 -30.19
C SER A 212 14.40 -6.99 -31.12
N PHE A 213 13.51 -7.86 -31.62
CA PHE A 213 13.90 -8.99 -32.47
C PHE A 213 14.56 -8.52 -33.77
N GLY A 214 15.73 -9.08 -34.09
CA GLY A 214 16.52 -8.69 -35.26
C GLY A 214 17.25 -7.34 -35.11
N GLY A 215 17.12 -6.67 -33.97
CA GLY A 215 17.80 -5.42 -33.64
C GLY A 215 18.84 -5.59 -32.54
N ARG A 216 18.71 -4.79 -31.48
CA ARG A 216 19.63 -4.76 -30.34
C ARG A 216 19.44 -5.96 -29.41
N GLN A 217 20.53 -6.39 -28.77
CA GLN A 217 20.45 -7.35 -27.67
C GLN A 217 19.76 -6.74 -26.44
N VAL A 218 18.93 -7.52 -25.76
CA VAL A 218 18.13 -7.02 -24.63
C VAL A 218 18.15 -7.93 -23.40
N VAL A 219 17.74 -7.38 -22.26
CA VAL A 219 17.55 -8.10 -20.99
C VAL A 219 16.14 -7.82 -20.47
N VAL A 220 15.40 -8.86 -20.07
CA VAL A 220 14.09 -8.73 -19.44
C VAL A 220 14.19 -9.16 -17.99
N ASP A 221 13.77 -8.28 -17.09
CA ASP A 221 13.66 -8.60 -15.67
C ASP A 221 12.32 -9.27 -15.38
N ALA A 222 12.36 -10.30 -14.53
CA ALA A 222 11.20 -10.99 -14.02
C ALA A 222 11.46 -11.48 -12.59
N THR A 223 10.43 -11.98 -11.91
CA THR A 223 10.54 -12.68 -10.63
C THR A 223 9.65 -13.90 -10.59
N VAL A 224 10.08 -14.96 -9.92
CA VAL A 224 9.28 -16.18 -9.73
C VAL A 224 7.92 -15.82 -9.13
N SER A 225 6.84 -16.32 -9.74
CA SER A 225 5.47 -16.07 -9.26
C SER A 225 5.08 -14.57 -9.23
N GLY A 226 5.83 -13.73 -9.94
CA GLY A 226 5.67 -12.27 -9.97
C GLY A 226 5.98 -11.59 -8.63
N MET A 227 6.72 -12.22 -7.73
CA MET A 227 7.03 -11.67 -6.40
C MET A 227 7.69 -10.29 -6.49
N GLY A 228 7.23 -9.33 -5.69
CA GLY A 228 7.82 -8.00 -5.66
C GLY A 228 6.92 -6.95 -5.04
N ARG A 229 7.44 -5.73 -5.00
CA ARG A 229 6.71 -4.60 -4.41
C ARG A 229 5.39 -4.33 -5.15
N GLY A 230 4.36 -3.94 -4.40
CA GLY A 230 3.06 -3.57 -4.97
C GLY A 230 2.32 -4.81 -5.48
N ALA A 231 1.79 -4.75 -6.70
CA ALA A 231 1.17 -5.92 -7.32
C ALA A 231 2.19 -6.96 -7.84
N GLY A 232 3.49 -6.72 -7.64
CA GLY A 232 4.56 -7.61 -8.09
C GLY A 232 5.23 -7.16 -9.39
N ASN A 233 5.97 -8.08 -10.00
CA ASN A 233 6.72 -7.89 -11.26
C ASN A 233 6.18 -8.81 -12.36
N THR A 234 6.83 -8.80 -13.52
CA THR A 234 6.61 -9.83 -14.54
C THR A 234 6.94 -11.20 -13.94
N PRO A 235 6.04 -12.19 -14.00
CA PRO A 235 6.37 -13.54 -13.53
C PRO A 235 7.38 -14.24 -14.45
N THR A 236 8.46 -14.78 -13.88
CA THR A 236 9.57 -15.43 -14.59
C THR A 236 9.09 -16.60 -15.43
N GLU A 237 8.23 -17.45 -14.85
CA GLU A 237 7.65 -18.61 -15.52
C GLU A 237 6.83 -18.23 -16.76
N LEU A 238 6.13 -17.09 -16.74
CA LEU A 238 5.33 -16.65 -17.88
C LEU A 238 6.18 -16.13 -19.05
N VAL A 239 7.27 -15.41 -18.77
CA VAL A 239 8.18 -14.94 -19.83
C VAL A 239 9.04 -16.07 -20.34
N ALA A 240 9.55 -16.93 -19.46
CA ALA A 240 10.31 -18.12 -19.84
C ALA A 240 9.48 -19.01 -20.78
N GLU A 241 8.22 -19.31 -20.41
CA GLU A 241 7.31 -20.10 -21.25
C GLU A 241 7.07 -19.45 -22.62
N TYR A 242 6.87 -18.12 -22.66
CA TYR A 242 6.76 -17.41 -23.94
C TYR A 242 8.03 -17.52 -24.78
N MET A 243 9.21 -17.34 -24.18
CA MET A 243 10.49 -17.42 -24.89
C MET A 243 10.76 -18.84 -25.41
N VAL A 244 10.43 -19.88 -24.63
CA VAL A 244 10.53 -21.29 -25.05
C VAL A 244 9.57 -21.55 -26.20
N THR A 245 8.28 -21.30 -26.00
CA THR A 245 7.22 -21.70 -26.92
C THR A 245 7.16 -20.85 -28.20
N LYS A 246 7.55 -19.57 -28.15
CA LYS A 246 7.44 -18.63 -29.29
C LYS A 246 8.77 -18.24 -29.91
N LEU A 247 9.87 -18.29 -29.16
CA LEU A 247 11.19 -17.82 -29.62
C LEU A 247 12.25 -18.93 -29.69
N GLY A 248 11.92 -20.17 -29.29
CA GLY A 248 12.81 -21.32 -29.39
C GLY A 248 13.95 -21.35 -28.36
N TYR A 249 13.75 -20.69 -27.21
CA TYR A 249 14.68 -20.77 -26.08
C TYR A 249 14.55 -22.11 -25.35
N ASN A 250 15.52 -22.41 -24.48
CA ASN A 250 15.67 -23.68 -23.78
C ASN A 250 15.68 -23.53 -22.25
N TYR A 251 14.95 -22.54 -21.71
CA TYR A 251 14.70 -22.45 -20.28
C TYR A 251 13.97 -23.71 -19.80
N ASN A 252 14.40 -24.25 -18.66
CA ASN A 252 13.80 -25.44 -18.08
C ASN A 252 12.62 -25.03 -17.18
N ILE A 253 11.41 -25.18 -17.73
CA ILE A 253 10.16 -24.77 -17.06
C ILE A 253 9.87 -25.65 -15.84
N ASP A 254 10.18 -26.96 -15.89
CA ASP A 254 9.95 -27.85 -14.75
C ASP A 254 10.76 -27.41 -13.52
N ALA A 255 12.03 -27.00 -13.72
CA ALA A 255 12.85 -26.46 -12.63
C ALA A 255 12.29 -25.14 -12.06
N LEU A 256 11.61 -24.31 -12.87
CA LEU A 256 10.91 -23.12 -12.34
C LEU A 256 9.68 -23.50 -11.50
N LEU A 257 8.94 -24.53 -11.92
CA LEU A 257 7.79 -25.05 -11.18
C LEU A 257 8.23 -25.66 -9.84
N ASP A 258 9.35 -26.37 -9.81
CA ASP A 258 9.93 -26.90 -8.57
C ASP A 258 10.24 -25.77 -7.57
N ILE A 259 10.81 -24.63 -8.01
CA ILE A 259 11.04 -23.46 -7.14
C ILE A 259 9.72 -22.92 -6.57
N ILE A 260 8.67 -22.89 -7.39
CA ILE A 260 7.35 -22.40 -6.98
C ILE A 260 6.80 -23.30 -5.87
N ASP A 261 6.78 -24.61 -6.10
CA ASP A 261 6.23 -25.60 -5.18
C ASP A 261 7.04 -25.68 -3.86
N GLU A 262 8.37 -25.58 -3.93
CA GLU A 262 9.24 -25.72 -2.76
C GLU A 262 9.28 -24.47 -1.86
N TYR A 263 9.25 -23.26 -2.45
CA TYR A 263 9.55 -22.03 -1.71
C TYR A 263 8.42 -21.00 -1.70
N MET A 264 7.64 -20.87 -2.78
CA MET A 264 6.75 -19.71 -2.93
C MET A 264 5.54 -19.78 -2.00
N ASP A 265 4.98 -20.96 -1.74
CA ASP A 265 3.83 -21.11 -0.83
C ASP A 265 4.17 -20.70 0.60
N ASN A 266 5.34 -21.10 1.10
CA ASN A 266 5.82 -20.68 2.42
C ASN A 266 6.05 -19.16 2.49
N ILE A 267 6.55 -18.55 1.42
CA ILE A 267 6.72 -17.08 1.35
C ILE A 267 5.36 -16.38 1.34
N ARG A 268 4.40 -16.85 0.53
CA ARG A 268 3.03 -16.33 0.48
C ARG A 268 2.31 -16.40 1.82
N SER A 269 2.66 -17.35 2.68
CA SER A 269 2.11 -17.43 4.04
C SER A 269 2.56 -16.27 4.97
N LYS A 270 3.62 -15.54 4.60
CA LYS A 270 4.25 -14.47 5.42
C LYS A 270 4.06 -13.07 4.84
N CYS A 271 3.78 -12.97 3.55
CA CYS A 271 3.58 -11.69 2.87
C CYS A 271 2.65 -11.84 1.66
N GLU A 272 2.01 -10.73 1.26
CA GLU A 272 1.10 -10.69 0.12
C GLU A 272 1.65 -9.80 -1.01
N TRP A 273 1.41 -10.24 -2.24
CA TRP A 273 1.54 -9.43 -3.46
C TRP A 273 0.50 -9.91 -4.48
N GLY A 274 0.25 -9.07 -5.48
CA GLY A 274 -0.70 -9.37 -6.54
C GLY A 274 -1.72 -8.25 -6.73
N TYR A 275 -2.53 -8.37 -7.76
CA TYR A 275 -3.48 -7.33 -8.12
C TYR A 275 -4.52 -7.08 -7.04
N ASN A 276 -4.74 -5.81 -6.72
CA ASN A 276 -5.90 -5.35 -5.97
C ASN A 276 -6.25 -3.92 -6.37
N THR A 277 -7.39 -3.42 -5.90
CA THR A 277 -7.85 -2.05 -6.23
C THR A 277 -6.89 -0.96 -5.74
N HIS A 278 -6.14 -1.19 -4.65
CA HIS A 278 -5.15 -0.23 -4.16
C HIS A 278 -4.00 -0.05 -5.16
N TYR A 279 -3.45 -1.16 -5.66
CA TYR A 279 -2.36 -1.12 -6.64
C TYR A 279 -2.84 -0.69 -8.03
N PHE A 280 -4.06 -1.03 -8.43
CA PHE A 280 -4.67 -0.49 -9.63
C PHE A 280 -4.69 1.05 -9.61
N ILE A 281 -5.10 1.65 -8.49
CA ILE A 281 -5.11 3.11 -8.33
C ILE A 281 -3.69 3.67 -8.33
N ALA A 282 -2.74 3.00 -7.69
CA ALA A 282 -1.34 3.39 -7.72
C ALA A 282 -0.79 3.42 -9.15
N GLY A 283 -1.01 2.36 -9.92
CA GLY A 283 -0.61 2.28 -11.34
C GLY A 283 -1.32 3.32 -12.21
N SER A 284 -2.65 3.41 -12.12
CA SER A 284 -3.46 4.36 -12.92
C SER A 284 -3.06 5.83 -12.74
N TYR A 285 -2.45 6.16 -11.60
CA TYR A 285 -2.01 7.51 -11.27
C TYR A 285 -0.48 7.65 -11.29
N SER A 286 0.30 6.62 -11.62
CA SER A 286 1.77 6.64 -11.47
C SER A 286 2.16 7.16 -10.07
N ALA A 287 1.53 6.61 -9.04
CA ALA A 287 1.65 7.05 -7.65
C ALA A 287 2.36 6.00 -6.80
N HIS A 288 3.04 6.45 -5.75
CA HIS A 288 3.68 5.56 -4.79
C HIS A 288 2.62 4.75 -4.03
N VAL A 289 2.74 3.42 -4.00
CA VAL A 289 1.74 2.52 -3.38
C VAL A 289 1.41 2.89 -1.92
N ASN A 290 2.38 3.40 -1.16
CA ASN A 290 2.17 3.81 0.24
C ASN A 290 1.19 4.98 0.39
N ASN A 291 1.02 5.84 -0.62
CA ASN A 291 0.03 6.92 -0.56
C ASN A 291 -1.39 6.34 -0.50
N ILE A 292 -1.65 5.31 -1.31
CA ILE A 292 -2.94 4.65 -1.37
C ILE A 292 -3.16 3.83 -0.11
N TYR A 293 -2.14 3.11 0.37
CA TYR A 293 -2.20 2.37 1.63
C TYR A 293 -2.51 3.29 2.82
N TYR A 294 -1.77 4.39 2.96
CA TYR A 294 -1.96 5.38 4.03
C TYR A 294 -3.38 5.96 4.03
N LEU A 295 -3.87 6.37 2.86
CA LEU A 295 -5.23 6.88 2.71
C LEU A 295 -6.28 5.78 2.99
N GLY A 296 -6.07 4.57 2.49
CA GLY A 296 -7.00 3.44 2.61
C GLY A 296 -7.28 2.99 4.06
N LYS A 297 -6.40 3.34 5.01
CA LYS A 297 -6.62 3.11 6.44
C LYS A 297 -7.71 4.00 7.07
N LYS A 298 -8.13 5.08 6.39
CA LYS A 298 -9.20 5.97 6.88
C LYS A 298 -10.56 5.28 6.65
N ASN A 299 -11.37 5.10 7.71
CA ASN A 299 -12.62 4.32 7.63
C ASN A 299 -13.64 4.91 6.64
N SER A 300 -13.58 6.22 6.43
CA SER A 300 -14.55 6.99 5.67
C SER A 300 -14.13 7.32 4.23
N ILE A 301 -12.92 6.94 3.81
CA ILE A 301 -12.44 7.29 2.47
C ILE A 301 -12.93 6.29 1.42
N ARG A 302 -13.40 6.80 0.28
CA ARG A 302 -13.69 5.99 -0.91
C ARG A 302 -12.54 6.09 -1.90
N TYR A 303 -12.45 5.13 -2.81
CA TYR A 303 -11.50 5.18 -3.91
C TYR A 303 -11.64 6.43 -4.78
N LYS A 304 -12.86 6.96 -4.99
CA LYS A 304 -13.03 8.23 -5.71
C LYS A 304 -12.43 9.44 -4.97
N ASP A 305 -12.41 9.39 -3.64
CA ASP A 305 -11.84 10.45 -2.80
C ASP A 305 -10.31 10.35 -2.84
N ILE A 306 -9.76 9.13 -2.76
CA ILE A 306 -8.32 8.86 -2.98
C ILE A 306 -7.88 9.40 -4.34
N ARG A 307 -8.64 9.09 -5.41
CA ARG A 307 -8.38 9.59 -6.77
C ARG A 307 -8.38 11.12 -6.84
N TYR A 308 -9.30 11.77 -6.15
CA TYR A 308 -9.34 13.24 -6.08
C TYR A 308 -8.09 13.79 -5.37
N ILE A 309 -7.70 13.22 -4.22
CA ILE A 309 -6.52 13.64 -3.46
C ILE A 309 -5.25 13.45 -4.30
N LEU A 310 -5.07 12.30 -4.95
CA LEU A 310 -3.92 12.03 -5.83
C LEU A 310 -3.83 12.99 -7.02
N ASN A 311 -4.98 13.42 -7.56
CA ASN A 311 -5.00 14.47 -8.57
C ASN A 311 -4.64 15.84 -7.99
N LYS A 312 -5.16 16.17 -6.80
CA LYS A 312 -4.97 17.48 -6.18
C LYS A 312 -3.53 17.72 -5.72
N ILE A 313 -2.84 16.71 -5.18
CA ILE A 313 -1.42 16.84 -4.81
C ILE A 313 -0.48 16.93 -6.02
N GLY A 314 -0.96 16.53 -7.21
CA GLY A 314 -0.25 16.64 -8.48
C GLY A 314 0.67 15.46 -8.81
N ALA A 315 1.08 15.39 -10.08
CA ALA A 315 1.83 14.26 -10.65
C ALA A 315 3.23 14.07 -10.06
N ILE A 316 3.88 15.15 -9.61
CA ILE A 316 5.22 15.08 -9.01
C ILE A 316 5.11 14.59 -7.56
N SER A 317 4.25 15.21 -6.75
CA SER A 317 4.13 14.90 -5.32
C SER A 317 3.64 13.48 -5.07
N ARG A 318 2.71 12.96 -5.89
CA ARG A 318 2.14 11.61 -5.72
C ARG A 318 3.12 10.45 -5.98
N LYS A 319 4.27 10.73 -6.60
CA LYS A 319 5.37 9.76 -6.79
C LYS A 319 6.21 9.55 -5.52
N ARG A 320 6.07 10.45 -4.53
CA ARG A 320 6.68 10.38 -3.19
C ARG A 320 5.58 10.15 -2.15
N TYR A 321 5.97 9.81 -0.92
CA TYR A 321 5.05 9.60 0.21
C TYR A 321 5.16 10.69 1.27
N HIS A 322 4.71 11.91 0.93
CA HIS A 322 4.68 13.04 1.86
C HIS A 322 3.36 13.04 2.63
N TYR A 323 3.33 12.36 3.79
CA TYR A 323 2.09 12.14 4.54
C TYR A 323 1.45 13.45 5.04
N ASP A 324 2.22 14.45 5.45
CA ASP A 324 1.68 15.75 5.86
C ASP A 324 0.89 16.44 4.74
N LEU A 325 1.37 16.36 3.49
CA LEU A 325 0.68 16.93 2.33
C LEU A 325 -0.61 16.15 2.02
N LEU A 326 -0.57 14.82 2.14
CA LEU A 326 -1.73 13.96 1.95
C LEU A 326 -2.80 14.24 3.01
N GLU A 327 -2.41 14.33 4.28
CA GLU A 327 -3.31 14.66 5.39
C GLU A 327 -3.92 16.03 5.21
N LYS A 328 -3.11 17.06 4.93
CA LYS A 328 -3.61 18.41 4.66
C LYS A 328 -4.63 18.41 3.53
N THR A 329 -4.31 17.74 2.41
CA THR A 329 -5.20 17.70 1.24
C THR A 329 -6.49 16.92 1.52
N TYR A 330 -6.41 15.85 2.31
CA TYR A 330 -7.57 15.10 2.77
C TYR A 330 -8.46 15.96 3.68
N MET A 331 -7.86 16.70 4.62
CA MET A 331 -8.59 17.63 5.48
C MET A 331 -9.24 18.76 4.69
N ASP A 332 -8.54 19.35 3.72
CA ASP A 332 -9.10 20.37 2.82
C ASP A 332 -10.26 19.80 1.99
N TYR A 333 -10.20 18.53 1.59
CA TYR A 333 -11.29 17.85 0.90
C TYR A 333 -12.52 17.68 1.81
N LEU A 334 -12.31 17.23 3.06
CA LEU A 334 -13.38 17.08 4.05
C LEU A 334 -13.97 18.41 4.52
N ALA A 335 -13.15 19.45 4.55
CA ALA A 335 -13.53 20.81 4.94
C ALA A 335 -14.27 21.56 3.82
N SER A 336 -14.55 20.92 2.67
CA SER A 336 -15.40 21.53 1.64
C SER A 336 -16.75 21.92 2.25
N ASN A 337 -16.95 23.24 2.37
CA ASN A 337 -17.86 23.93 3.27
C ASN A 337 -19.31 23.43 3.14
N ILE A 338 -19.80 22.76 4.20
CA ILE A 338 -21.24 22.69 4.48
C ILE A 338 -21.50 23.61 5.66
N ASP A 339 -22.38 24.60 5.46
CA ASP A 339 -22.94 25.36 6.56
C ASP A 339 -24.05 24.52 7.22
N ASP A 340 -23.72 23.92 8.36
CA ASP A 340 -24.64 23.10 9.15
C ASP A 340 -25.26 23.87 10.33
N SER A 341 -25.11 25.20 10.38
CA SER A 341 -25.54 26.00 11.54
C SER A 341 -27.03 25.83 11.86
N ALA A 342 -27.89 25.81 10.84
CA ALA A 342 -29.33 25.61 11.01
C ALA A 342 -29.66 24.20 11.52
N ASN A 343 -28.95 23.18 11.02
CA ASN A 343 -29.11 21.79 11.42
C ASN A 343 -28.64 21.56 12.87
N ILE A 344 -27.53 22.20 13.25
CA ILE A 344 -27.03 22.18 14.63
C ILE A 344 -28.03 22.85 15.58
N GLU A 345 -28.63 23.97 15.18
CA GLU A 345 -29.65 24.64 16.00
C GLU A 345 -30.92 23.79 16.16
N ASP A 346 -31.38 23.13 15.10
CA ASP A 346 -32.51 22.19 15.16
C ASP A 346 -32.20 21.00 16.10
N LEU A 347 -31.04 20.36 15.94
CA LEU A 347 -30.59 19.32 16.87
C LEU A 347 -30.50 19.86 18.30
N LYS A 348 -29.98 21.07 18.50
CA LYS A 348 -29.88 21.67 19.83
C LYS A 348 -31.26 21.84 20.45
N ASN A 349 -32.25 22.30 19.71
CA ASN A 349 -33.63 22.44 20.20
C ASN A 349 -34.25 21.08 20.59
N ASN A 350 -33.97 20.03 19.83
CA ASN A 350 -34.51 18.69 20.09
C ASN A 350 -33.80 17.93 21.23
N PHE A 351 -32.50 18.18 21.44
CA PHE A 351 -31.65 17.42 22.37
C PHE A 351 -31.35 18.14 23.69
N LYS A 352 -31.53 19.46 23.75
CA LYS A 352 -31.20 20.25 24.94
C LYS A 352 -31.92 19.73 26.19
N ASN A 353 -31.17 19.55 27.27
CA ASN A 353 -31.64 19.03 28.55
C ASN A 353 -32.31 17.62 28.50
N ARG A 354 -32.14 16.86 27.42
CA ARG A 354 -32.60 15.47 27.32
C ARG A 354 -31.50 14.48 27.70
N ASN A 355 -31.90 13.32 28.20
CA ASN A 355 -30.98 12.19 28.37
C ASN A 355 -30.80 11.52 27.00
N VAL A 356 -29.56 11.14 26.65
CA VAL A 356 -29.26 10.51 25.36
C VAL A 356 -28.62 9.15 25.61
N LEU A 357 -29.11 8.13 24.92
CA LEU A 357 -28.50 6.81 24.88
C LEU A 357 -27.87 6.58 23.51
N ILE A 358 -26.55 6.43 23.49
CA ILE A 358 -25.79 5.98 22.32
C ILE A 358 -25.78 4.45 22.32
N VAL A 359 -26.15 3.86 21.20
CA VAL A 359 -26.05 2.42 20.96
C VAL A 359 -25.06 2.19 19.82
N ALA A 360 -23.85 1.74 20.15
CA ALA A 360 -22.83 1.32 19.20
C ALA A 360 -23.05 -0.16 18.80
N PRO A 361 -22.53 -0.63 17.64
CA PRO A 361 -22.90 -1.93 17.07
C PRO A 361 -22.22 -3.15 17.72
N GLY A 362 -21.68 -3.00 18.94
CA GLY A 362 -21.00 -4.07 19.66
C GLY A 362 -21.93 -5.20 20.09
N LYS A 363 -21.37 -6.39 20.26
CA LYS A 363 -22.09 -7.61 20.63
C LYS A 363 -22.92 -7.44 21.90
N THR A 364 -22.46 -6.66 22.88
CA THR A 364 -23.16 -6.49 24.17
C THR A 364 -24.55 -5.89 24.04
N VAL A 365 -24.88 -5.23 22.92
CA VAL A 365 -26.26 -4.75 22.66
C VAL A 365 -27.26 -5.91 22.68
N SER A 366 -26.90 -7.04 22.06
CA SER A 366 -27.75 -8.22 22.02
C SER A 366 -27.77 -8.97 23.36
N GLU A 367 -26.65 -8.93 24.11
CA GLU A 367 -26.49 -9.67 25.38
C GLU A 367 -27.17 -8.95 26.56
N HIS A 368 -27.23 -7.62 26.52
CA HIS A 368 -27.74 -6.77 27.61
C HIS A 368 -29.04 -6.00 27.24
N GLY A 369 -29.82 -6.46 26.26
CA GLY A 369 -31.02 -5.77 25.78
C GLY A 369 -32.00 -5.33 26.88
N LYS A 370 -32.20 -6.15 27.92
CA LYS A 370 -33.08 -5.81 29.06
C LYS A 370 -32.60 -4.61 29.87
N GLU A 371 -31.29 -4.48 30.09
CA GLU A 371 -30.70 -3.36 30.82
C GLU A 371 -30.83 -2.07 30.01
N ILE A 372 -30.65 -2.18 28.70
CA ILE A 372 -30.82 -1.08 27.75
C ILE A 372 -32.28 -0.59 27.75
N GLU A 373 -33.26 -1.49 27.61
CA GLU A 373 -34.69 -1.15 27.67
C GLU A 373 -35.08 -0.52 29.01
N ALA A 374 -34.58 -1.07 30.13
CA ALA A 374 -34.84 -0.51 31.45
C ALA A 374 -34.29 0.92 31.57
N TYR A 375 -33.10 1.18 31.04
CA TYR A 375 -32.54 2.53 31.03
C TYR A 375 -33.38 3.50 30.20
N ILE A 376 -33.79 3.10 28.99
CA ILE A 376 -34.64 3.91 28.09
C ILE A 376 -35.93 4.32 28.81
N ASN A 377 -36.64 3.34 29.39
CA ASN A 377 -37.93 3.58 30.05
C ASN A 377 -37.79 4.45 31.31
N ASN A 378 -36.75 4.24 32.11
CA ASN A 378 -36.57 4.97 33.38
C ASN A 378 -36.09 6.41 33.20
N ASN A 379 -35.43 6.72 32.08
CA ASN A 379 -34.78 8.01 31.88
C ASN A 379 -35.40 8.85 30.76
N ASP A 380 -36.42 8.34 30.05
CA ASP A 380 -37.00 8.99 28.86
C ASP A 380 -35.90 9.44 27.88
N ALA A 381 -34.98 8.52 27.59
CA ALA A 381 -33.77 8.80 26.84
C ALA A 381 -34.01 8.78 25.33
N ILE A 382 -33.44 9.75 24.61
CA ILE A 382 -33.39 9.73 23.14
C ILE A 382 -32.35 8.69 22.71
N VAL A 383 -32.76 7.73 21.89
CA VAL A 383 -31.92 6.62 21.45
C VAL A 383 -31.29 6.92 20.09
N ILE A 384 -29.96 6.92 20.04
CA ILE A 384 -29.18 7.06 18.79
C ILE A 384 -28.36 5.79 18.54
N THR A 385 -28.65 5.06 17.45
CA THR A 385 -27.80 3.95 17.00
C THR A 385 -26.68 4.44 16.07
N ILE A 386 -25.50 3.82 16.10
CA ILE A 386 -24.33 4.25 15.29
C ILE A 386 -24.06 3.29 14.13
N ASN A 387 -24.28 3.75 12.90
CA ASN A 387 -24.02 3.04 11.65
C ASN A 387 -24.76 1.69 11.49
N PHE A 388 -25.79 1.43 12.30
CA PHE A 388 -26.59 0.22 12.20
C PHE A 388 -28.01 0.42 12.74
N LYS A 389 -28.89 -0.49 12.34
CA LYS A 389 -30.21 -0.68 12.93
C LYS A 389 -30.15 -1.88 13.87
N SER A 390 -30.63 -1.71 15.11
CA SER A 390 -30.69 -2.79 16.09
C SER A 390 -31.99 -3.56 15.94
N GLU A 391 -31.97 -4.88 16.11
CA GLU A 391 -33.19 -5.69 16.19
C GLU A 391 -33.83 -5.62 17.58
N SER A 392 -33.02 -5.36 18.61
CA SER A 392 -33.43 -5.43 20.02
C SER A 392 -33.75 -4.06 20.62
N VAL A 393 -33.43 -2.96 19.95
CA VAL A 393 -33.59 -1.61 20.48
C VAL A 393 -34.18 -0.73 19.40
N LYS A 394 -35.32 -0.10 19.69
CA LYS A 394 -35.94 0.89 18.80
C LYS A 394 -35.22 2.22 18.93
N GLU A 395 -34.74 2.75 17.82
CA GLU A 395 -34.04 4.02 17.74
C GLU A 395 -34.97 5.21 17.45
N ASP A 396 -34.61 6.39 17.97
CA ASP A 396 -35.21 7.67 17.55
C ASP A 396 -34.42 8.25 16.36
N TYR A 397 -33.10 8.08 16.37
CA TYR A 397 -32.21 8.49 15.29
C TYR A 397 -31.18 7.40 14.96
N ILE A 398 -30.83 7.29 13.68
CA ILE A 398 -29.64 6.55 13.25
C ILE A 398 -28.55 7.55 12.85
N TYR A 399 -27.41 7.48 13.53
CA TYR A 399 -26.23 8.28 13.20
C TYR A 399 -25.32 7.55 12.22
N PHE A 400 -25.05 8.17 11.07
CA PHE A 400 -24.12 7.66 10.07
C PHE A 400 -22.93 8.61 9.90
N SER A 401 -21.74 8.06 10.15
CA SER A 401 -20.46 8.69 9.74
C SER A 401 -19.56 7.78 8.91
N ASN A 402 -19.94 6.51 8.77
CA ASN A 402 -19.33 5.57 7.84
C ASN A 402 -20.17 5.41 6.56
N ILE A 403 -19.61 5.82 5.41
CA ILE A 403 -20.32 5.78 4.12
C ILE A 403 -20.67 4.36 3.64
N LYS A 404 -19.80 3.37 3.93
CA LYS A 404 -20.05 1.98 3.52
C LYS A 404 -21.29 1.45 4.22
N ARG A 405 -21.42 1.77 5.52
CA ARG A 405 -22.59 1.41 6.34
C ARG A 405 -23.85 2.15 5.92
N TYR A 406 -23.75 3.44 5.66
CA TYR A 406 -24.88 4.22 5.14
C TYR A 406 -25.43 3.61 3.85
N ASN A 407 -24.58 3.33 2.86
CA ASN A 407 -25.01 2.75 1.59
C ASN A 407 -25.63 1.36 1.74
N TYR A 408 -25.08 0.50 2.61
CA TYR A 408 -25.65 -0.81 2.90
C TYR A 408 -27.07 -0.66 3.45
N TRP A 409 -27.24 0.16 4.49
CA TRP A 409 -28.52 0.34 5.19
C TRP A 409 -29.55 1.15 4.41
N MET A 410 -29.12 2.00 3.47
CA MET A 410 -30.04 2.68 2.55
C MET A 410 -30.74 1.73 1.58
N ASN A 411 -30.49 0.41 1.63
CA ASN A 411 -31.31 -0.60 0.96
C ASN A 411 -32.46 -1.13 1.85
N ASP A 412 -32.49 -0.85 3.16
CA ASP A 412 -33.57 -1.21 4.08
C ASP A 412 -34.64 -0.09 4.11
N GLU A 413 -35.88 -0.43 3.78
CA GLU A 413 -36.99 0.55 3.78
C GLU A 413 -37.28 1.12 5.18
N GLY A 414 -37.00 0.36 6.25
CA GLY A 414 -37.11 0.86 7.61
C GLY A 414 -36.10 1.99 7.85
N VAL A 415 -34.81 1.76 7.57
CA VAL A 415 -33.76 2.77 7.73
C VAL A 415 -33.95 3.97 6.80
N LYS A 416 -34.46 3.77 5.57
CA LYS A 416 -34.82 4.89 4.68
C LYS A 416 -35.80 5.84 5.36
N ASN A 417 -36.76 5.29 6.09
CA ASN A 417 -37.87 6.00 6.73
C ASN A 417 -37.62 6.44 8.18
N SER A 418 -36.55 6.01 8.83
CA SER A 418 -36.12 6.50 10.15
C SER A 418 -35.49 7.89 10.07
N SER A 419 -35.56 8.66 11.15
CA SER A 419 -34.80 9.91 11.28
C SER A 419 -33.31 9.61 11.36
N LYS A 420 -32.50 10.37 10.63
CA LYS A 420 -31.06 10.14 10.51
C LYS A 420 -30.25 11.40 10.75
N ILE A 421 -29.11 11.23 11.40
CA ILE A 421 -28.07 12.26 11.50
C ILE A 421 -26.88 11.76 10.68
N VAL A 422 -26.49 12.50 9.65
CA VAL A 422 -25.49 12.06 8.67
C VAL A 422 -24.37 13.08 8.60
N THR A 423 -23.12 12.64 8.58
CA THR A 423 -21.99 13.56 8.44
C THR A 423 -21.73 13.95 6.98
N SER A 424 -21.20 15.15 6.77
CA SER A 424 -21.01 15.78 5.43
C SER A 424 -20.13 15.00 4.46
N ASN A 425 -19.26 14.11 4.94
CA ASN A 425 -18.47 13.19 4.11
C ASN A 425 -19.33 12.11 3.43
N ILE A 426 -20.57 11.91 3.87
CA ILE A 426 -21.52 10.95 3.30
C ILE A 426 -22.50 11.63 2.36
N SER A 427 -23.20 12.65 2.85
CA SER A 427 -24.25 13.37 2.16
C SER A 427 -24.13 14.86 2.43
N SER A 428 -24.44 15.69 1.43
CA SER A 428 -24.54 17.15 1.57
C SER A 428 -25.98 17.65 1.65
N GLU A 429 -26.96 16.76 1.47
CA GLU A 429 -28.38 17.13 1.36
C GLU A 429 -29.14 16.78 2.64
N SER A 430 -29.77 17.80 3.23
CA SER A 430 -30.69 17.62 4.36
C SER A 430 -32.12 17.44 3.84
N SER A 431 -32.92 16.67 4.56
CA SER A 431 -34.35 16.46 4.30
C SER A 431 -35.09 16.34 5.63
N GLU A 432 -36.42 16.25 5.59
CA GLU A 432 -37.24 16.09 6.81
C GLU A 432 -36.78 14.94 7.72
N LYS A 433 -36.25 13.86 7.14
CA LYS A 433 -35.76 12.67 7.88
C LYS A 433 -34.24 12.54 7.91
N GLN A 434 -33.50 13.53 7.42
CA GLN A 434 -32.04 13.49 7.36
C GLN A 434 -31.43 14.84 7.67
N ILE A 435 -30.76 14.91 8.81
CA ILE A 435 -30.04 16.09 9.25
C ILE A 435 -28.55 15.90 8.93
N VAL A 436 -27.97 16.83 8.17
CA VAL A 436 -26.54 16.77 7.81
C VAL A 436 -25.71 17.63 8.75
N VAL A 437 -24.64 17.07 9.31
CA VAL A 437 -23.69 17.79 10.18
C VAL A 437 -22.28 17.79 9.59
N SER A 438 -21.52 18.85 9.84
CA SER A 438 -20.17 19.03 9.31
C SER A 438 -19.21 18.02 9.92
N PHE A 439 -18.71 17.10 9.11
CA PHE A 439 -17.71 16.10 9.49
C PHE A 439 -16.41 16.76 9.98
N ALA A 440 -15.97 17.81 9.28
CA ALA A 440 -14.77 18.57 9.64
C ALA A 440 -14.88 19.22 11.03
N SER A 441 -16.10 19.54 11.47
CA SER A 441 -16.35 20.12 12.81
C SER A 441 -16.25 19.10 13.95
N LEU A 442 -16.24 17.80 13.65
CA LEU A 442 -16.25 16.70 14.62
C LEU A 442 -14.91 15.96 14.69
N ILE A 443 -14.09 16.06 13.64
CA ILE A 443 -12.83 15.36 13.55
C ILE A 443 -11.71 16.10 14.29
N LYS A 444 -10.76 15.36 14.86
CA LYS A 444 -9.55 15.88 15.52
C LYS A 444 -8.35 15.04 15.07
N CYS A 445 -7.35 15.70 14.51
CA CYS A 445 -6.12 15.03 14.07
C CYS A 445 -5.29 14.55 15.27
N GLY A 446 -4.44 13.54 15.06
CA GLY A 446 -3.54 13.00 16.09
C GLY A 446 -3.54 11.46 16.19
N TRP A 447 -4.45 10.77 15.51
CA TRP A 447 -4.58 9.31 15.52
C TRP A 447 -4.73 8.74 14.11
N GLU A 448 -4.31 7.49 13.90
CA GLU A 448 -4.46 6.82 12.61
C GLU A 448 -5.95 6.63 12.26
N HIS A 449 -6.74 6.19 13.25
CA HIS A 449 -8.19 5.94 13.18
C HIS A 449 -9.05 7.07 13.77
N MET A 450 -8.68 8.32 13.49
CA MET A 450 -9.33 9.56 13.97
C MET A 450 -10.83 9.71 13.65
N ASP A 451 -11.40 8.91 12.75
CA ASP A 451 -12.79 8.96 12.31
C ASP A 451 -13.70 7.92 12.99
N ASN A 452 -13.35 7.49 14.22
CA ASN A 452 -14.20 6.60 15.02
C ASN A 452 -15.60 7.21 15.25
N SER A 453 -16.64 6.52 14.74
CA SER A 453 -18.01 7.05 14.74
C SER A 453 -18.58 7.36 16.12
N THR A 454 -18.25 6.60 17.16
CA THR A 454 -18.71 6.88 18.53
C THR A 454 -18.09 8.17 19.07
N ILE A 455 -16.79 8.37 18.85
CA ILE A 455 -16.10 9.61 19.27
C ILE A 455 -16.63 10.83 18.51
N LEU A 456 -16.91 10.69 17.20
CA LEU A 456 -17.51 11.76 16.40
C LEU A 456 -18.90 12.15 16.93
N LEU A 457 -19.74 11.18 17.28
CA LEU A 457 -21.05 11.44 17.88
C LEU A 457 -20.94 12.12 19.25
N LEU A 458 -20.01 11.68 20.10
CA LEU A 458 -19.76 12.32 21.40
C LEU A 458 -19.39 13.80 21.25
N ARG A 459 -18.53 14.14 20.27
CA ARG A 459 -18.17 15.53 19.96
C ARG A 459 -19.34 16.34 19.37
N LEU A 460 -20.28 15.69 18.68
CA LEU A 460 -21.51 16.34 18.24
C LEU A 460 -22.40 16.64 19.44
N LEU A 461 -22.68 15.65 20.30
CA LEU A 461 -23.54 15.82 21.48
C LEU A 461 -23.01 16.88 22.47
N ASP A 462 -21.68 17.05 22.55
CA ASP A 462 -21.05 18.11 23.34
C ASP A 462 -21.44 19.52 22.89
N LYS A 463 -21.91 19.69 21.65
CA LYS A 463 -22.41 20.97 21.10
C LYS A 463 -23.91 21.21 21.35
N LEU A 464 -24.65 20.18 21.79
CA LEU A 464 -26.13 20.20 21.84
C LEU A 464 -26.71 20.45 23.24
N ASP A 465 -25.88 20.67 24.26
CA ASP A 465 -26.32 20.94 25.65
C ASP A 465 -27.25 19.84 26.23
N VAL A 466 -26.90 18.57 26.02
CA VAL A 466 -27.65 17.40 26.54
C VAL A 466 -27.49 17.27 28.06
N LYS A 467 -28.48 16.66 28.74
CA LYS A 467 -28.50 16.48 30.20
C LYS A 467 -27.56 15.38 30.70
N SER A 468 -27.54 14.24 30.02
CA SER A 468 -26.66 13.11 30.32
C SER A 468 -26.49 12.23 29.09
N ILE A 469 -25.40 11.46 29.04
CA ILE A 469 -25.10 10.51 27.96
C ILE A 469 -24.88 9.12 28.57
N ALA A 470 -25.61 8.15 28.07
CA ALA A 470 -25.36 6.74 28.31
C ALA A 470 -24.82 6.07 27.03
N ILE A 471 -23.95 5.09 27.18
CA ILE A 471 -23.35 4.36 26.06
C ILE A 471 -23.55 2.85 26.26
N ALA A 472 -24.11 2.19 25.24
CA ALA A 472 -24.23 0.75 25.14
C ALA A 472 -23.55 0.25 23.85
N GLY A 473 -23.05 -0.98 23.85
CA GLY A 473 -22.47 -1.62 22.67
C GLY A 473 -21.12 -1.06 22.22
N PHE A 474 -20.42 -0.31 23.07
CA PHE A 474 -19.09 0.22 22.75
C PHE A 474 -18.00 -0.63 23.41
N ASP A 475 -17.97 -1.89 22.99
CA ASP A 475 -17.31 -2.99 23.70
C ASP A 475 -15.78 -2.92 23.57
N GLY A 476 -15.33 -2.61 22.35
CA GLY A 476 -13.95 -2.77 21.90
C GLY A 476 -13.76 -4.07 21.10
N TYR A 477 -12.54 -4.27 20.60
CA TYR A 477 -12.23 -5.36 19.67
C TYR A 477 -11.51 -6.54 20.36
N GLU A 478 -11.97 -7.75 20.10
CA GLU A 478 -11.37 -9.04 20.45
C GLU A 478 -10.98 -9.82 19.18
N ILE A 479 -9.93 -10.63 19.27
CA ILE A 479 -9.30 -11.32 18.12
C ILE A 479 -10.05 -12.59 17.72
N PHE A 480 -10.61 -13.32 18.70
CA PHE A 480 -11.16 -14.67 18.51
C PHE A 480 -12.68 -14.76 18.67
N LYS A 481 -13.37 -13.62 18.72
CA LYS A 481 -14.83 -13.56 18.89
C LYS A 481 -15.45 -12.61 17.87
N ASN A 482 -16.74 -12.79 17.62
CA ASN A 482 -17.54 -11.81 16.90
C ASN A 482 -17.61 -10.54 17.74
N ASN A 483 -17.26 -9.42 17.13
CA ASN A 483 -17.19 -8.10 17.76
C ASN A 483 -18.50 -7.32 17.62
N TYR A 484 -19.34 -7.69 16.64
CA TYR A 484 -20.56 -6.95 16.33
C TYR A 484 -21.83 -7.73 16.70
N ALA A 485 -22.91 -6.99 16.99
CA ALA A 485 -24.24 -7.54 17.26
C ALA A 485 -24.86 -8.25 16.05
N ASN A 486 -24.44 -7.87 14.83
CA ASN A 486 -24.83 -8.55 13.59
C ASN A 486 -23.56 -9.03 12.88
N ALA A 487 -23.51 -10.32 12.53
CA ALA A 487 -22.36 -10.96 11.89
C ALA A 487 -22.07 -10.39 10.49
N GLU A 488 -23.07 -9.86 9.78
CA GLU A 488 -22.88 -9.14 8.50
C GLU A 488 -22.18 -7.80 8.68
N LEU A 489 -22.03 -7.33 9.92
CA LEU A 489 -21.28 -6.14 10.26
C LEU A 489 -19.80 -6.44 10.60
N GLU A 490 -19.34 -7.68 10.54
CA GLU A 490 -17.94 -7.99 10.80
C GLU A 490 -17.00 -7.32 9.78
N LEU A 491 -15.92 -6.75 10.29
CA LEU A 491 -14.87 -6.14 9.49
C LEU A 491 -13.76 -7.19 9.25
N SER A 492 -13.47 -7.49 7.98
CA SER A 492 -12.49 -8.54 7.62
C SER A 492 -11.07 -8.26 8.12
N ASN A 493 -10.73 -7.00 8.38
CA ASN A 493 -9.41 -6.50 8.78
C ASN A 493 -9.15 -6.46 10.30
N VAL A 494 -10.14 -6.80 11.15
CA VAL A 494 -9.97 -6.78 12.63
C VAL A 494 -9.50 -8.13 13.18
N LYS A 495 -9.32 -9.13 12.31
CA LYS A 495 -8.91 -10.50 12.70
C LYS A 495 -7.39 -10.66 12.92
N GLU A 496 -6.60 -9.62 12.63
CA GLU A 496 -5.17 -9.60 12.94
C GLU A 496 -4.95 -9.08 14.37
N ALA A 497 -4.13 -9.80 15.15
CA ALA A 497 -3.94 -9.55 16.58
C ALA A 497 -3.42 -8.13 16.88
N ASP A 498 -2.46 -7.66 16.09
CA ASP A 498 -1.83 -6.35 16.26
C ASP A 498 -2.79 -5.20 15.92
N THR A 499 -3.70 -5.41 14.97
CA THR A 499 -4.69 -4.42 14.55
C THR A 499 -5.73 -4.18 15.64
N ALA A 500 -6.25 -5.25 16.26
CA ALA A 500 -7.24 -5.13 17.32
C ALA A 500 -6.67 -4.42 18.57
N MET A 501 -5.43 -4.75 18.98
CA MET A 501 -4.79 -4.09 20.13
C MET A 501 -4.51 -2.61 19.87
N THR A 502 -4.00 -2.28 18.68
CA THR A 502 -3.74 -0.89 18.27
C THR A 502 -5.03 -0.07 18.26
N LEU A 503 -6.10 -0.59 17.62
CA LEU A 503 -7.40 0.07 17.58
C LEU A 503 -7.96 0.37 18.98
N ASN A 504 -7.90 -0.61 19.89
CA ASN A 504 -8.40 -0.41 21.25
C ASN A 504 -7.59 0.67 22.01
N THR A 505 -6.28 0.70 21.81
CA THR A 505 -5.41 1.69 22.44
C THR A 505 -5.70 3.10 21.90
N GLU A 506 -5.82 3.25 20.58
CA GLU A 506 -6.16 4.53 19.96
C GLU A 506 -7.56 5.02 20.39
N ILE A 507 -8.56 4.15 20.36
CA ILE A 507 -9.93 4.52 20.76
C ILE A 507 -9.99 4.96 22.22
N LYS A 508 -9.30 4.24 23.11
CA LYS A 508 -9.20 4.63 24.52
C LYS A 508 -8.56 6.02 24.66
N SER A 509 -7.46 6.25 23.95
CA SER A 509 -6.76 7.55 23.94
C SER A 509 -7.66 8.68 23.41
N MET A 510 -8.39 8.46 22.31
CA MET A 510 -9.35 9.42 21.78
C MET A 510 -10.49 9.73 22.75
N LEU A 511 -10.99 8.72 23.47
CA LEU A 511 -12.03 8.92 24.48
C LEU A 511 -11.51 9.72 25.67
N SER A 512 -10.31 9.40 26.19
CA SER A 512 -9.67 10.19 27.25
C SER A 512 -9.45 11.64 26.85
N ASP A 513 -8.90 11.88 25.65
CA ASP A 513 -8.73 13.23 25.11
C ASP A 513 -10.06 13.99 24.98
N TYR A 514 -11.13 13.33 24.52
CA TYR A 514 -12.46 13.93 24.49
C TYR A 514 -12.93 14.31 25.90
N ILE A 515 -12.78 13.44 26.90
CA ILE A 515 -13.20 13.70 28.29
C ILE A 515 -12.42 14.86 28.90
N GLU A 516 -11.14 15.01 28.57
CA GLU A 516 -10.29 16.13 29.02
C GLU A 516 -10.63 17.46 28.33
N THR A 517 -11.05 17.43 27.07
CA THR A 517 -11.20 18.64 26.23
C THR A 517 -12.64 19.05 25.94
N ARG A 518 -13.63 18.25 26.33
CA ARG A 518 -15.06 18.54 26.15
C ARG A 518 -15.50 19.80 26.90
N LYS A 519 -16.50 20.49 26.35
CA LYS A 519 -17.08 21.72 26.91
C LYS A 519 -18.25 21.45 27.87
N SER A 520 -19.01 20.39 27.62
CA SER A 520 -20.14 20.01 28.47
C SER A 520 -19.68 19.30 29.73
N ASN A 521 -20.35 19.59 30.85
CA ASN A 521 -20.18 18.91 32.12
C ASN A 521 -21.18 17.77 32.34
N CYS A 522 -21.94 17.37 31.32
CA CYS A 522 -22.94 16.30 31.48
C CYS A 522 -22.28 14.95 31.78
N ASP A 523 -22.95 14.16 32.62
CA ASP A 523 -22.46 12.84 33.01
C ASP A 523 -22.45 11.88 31.82
N ILE A 524 -21.39 11.07 31.72
CA ILE A 524 -21.26 10.00 30.72
C ILE A 524 -21.09 8.67 31.45
N ILE A 525 -21.94 7.70 31.13
CA ILE A 525 -21.90 6.36 31.73
C ILE A 525 -21.95 5.25 30.67
N PHE A 526 -21.38 4.10 31.01
CA PHE A 526 -21.58 2.86 30.25
C PHE A 526 -22.70 2.04 30.86
N ILE A 527 -23.65 1.61 30.02
CA ILE A 527 -24.74 0.71 30.40
C ILE A 527 -24.29 -0.74 30.23
N THR A 528 -23.54 -1.04 29.17
CA THR A 528 -23.00 -2.38 28.92
C THR A 528 -21.50 -2.43 29.22
N PRO A 529 -20.90 -3.63 29.40
CA PRO A 529 -19.46 -3.76 29.58
C PRO A 529 -18.67 -3.12 28.43
N SER A 530 -17.65 -2.32 28.76
CA SER A 530 -16.77 -1.68 27.77
C SER A 530 -15.33 -1.72 28.24
N ARG A 531 -14.41 -2.07 27.33
CA ARG A 531 -12.95 -1.97 27.58
C ARG A 531 -12.49 -0.53 27.81
N TYR A 532 -13.31 0.46 27.42
CA TYR A 532 -13.00 1.88 27.51
C TYR A 532 -13.53 2.53 28.80
N LYS A 533 -14.16 1.78 29.71
CA LYS A 533 -14.75 2.30 30.96
C LYS A 533 -13.79 3.15 31.79
N GLU A 534 -12.52 2.76 31.86
CA GLU A 534 -11.50 3.48 32.62
C GLU A 534 -11.18 4.86 32.03
N ALA A 535 -11.41 5.09 30.73
CA ALA A 535 -11.18 6.40 30.11
C ALA A 535 -12.20 7.46 30.52
N LEU A 536 -13.32 7.08 31.15
CA LEU A 536 -14.29 8.02 31.73
C LEU A 536 -13.92 8.48 33.14
N LYS A 537 -12.92 7.86 33.78
CA LYS A 537 -12.44 8.28 35.10
C LYS A 537 -11.45 9.43 34.91
N LYS A 538 -11.74 10.58 35.53
CA LYS A 538 -10.81 11.71 35.60
C LYS A 538 -9.62 11.41 36.50
#